data_AF-A0A3D5AR54-F1
#
_entry.id   AF-A0A3D5AR54-F1
#
_cell.length_a   1.000
_cell.length_b   1.000
_cell.length_c   1.000
_cell.angle_alpha   90.00
_cell.angle_beta   90.00
_cell.angle_gamma   90.00
#
_symmetry.space_group_name_H-M   'P 1'
#
loop_
_entity.id
_entity.type
_entity.pdbx_description
1 polymer ?
#
loop_
_entity_poly.entity_id
_entity_poly.type
_entity_poly.pdbx_seq_one_letter_code
_entity_poly.pdbx_strand_id
1 'polypeptide(L)'
;MAVTSTVPLATKEDLSLAYTPGVALVCEAIAEQPDLVHKYTWVGHTVAVVTDGSAVLGLGNIGPRAALPVMEGKAILFKGFGGVDAVPICLDTQDTEEIIRIVKALAPGFGGINLEDISAPRCFEIEQRLIEELSIPVFHDDQHGTAVVALAALKNAATVLDRKLGDLRVVVSGAGAAGVAVSKILLAAGVGDVTVVDSRGIVHSGREDLTSVKAALAAMTNRAGLTGGIGDALAGADVLIGVSGGTIDEEYVAGMEIGR
;
A
#
# COMPACT_ATOMS: atom_id res chain seq x y z
N MET A 1 -2.87 -13.65 -18.24
CA MET A 1 -2.80 -14.46 -17.01
C MET A 1 -3.39 -15.84 -17.29
N ALA A 2 -2.92 -16.91 -16.65
CA ALA A 2 -3.45 -18.25 -16.85
C ALA A 2 -3.36 -19.07 -15.55
N VAL A 3 -4.29 -20.01 -15.37
CA VAL A 3 -4.20 -21.05 -14.32
C VAL A 3 -3.63 -22.30 -14.98
N THR A 4 -2.63 -22.92 -14.36
CA THR A 4 -2.00 -24.15 -14.86
C THR A 4 -1.93 -25.17 -13.74
N SER A 5 -2.23 -26.43 -14.06
CA SER A 5 -2.11 -27.51 -13.08
C SER A 5 -0.65 -27.69 -12.67
N THR A 6 -0.41 -27.79 -11.37
CA THR A 6 0.90 -28.14 -10.80
C THR A 6 1.08 -29.65 -10.63
N VAL A 7 0.03 -30.43 -10.93
CA VAL A 7 0.02 -31.90 -10.86
C VAL A 7 -0.41 -32.51 -12.19
N PRO A 8 0.00 -33.75 -12.51
CA PRO A 8 -0.50 -34.47 -13.69
C PRO A 8 -2.01 -34.68 -13.64
N LEU A 9 -2.67 -34.70 -14.80
CA LEU A 9 -4.12 -34.94 -14.97
C LEU A 9 -4.39 -35.85 -16.19
N ALA A 10 -3.47 -36.75 -16.52
CA ALA A 10 -3.50 -37.50 -17.78
C ALA A 10 -4.13 -38.90 -17.64
N THR A 11 -4.06 -39.49 -16.45
CA THR A 11 -4.51 -40.86 -16.18
C THR A 11 -5.70 -40.91 -15.23
N LYS A 12 -6.35 -42.08 -15.14
CA LYS A 12 -7.42 -42.29 -14.16
C LYS A 12 -6.89 -42.18 -12.73
N GLU A 13 -5.69 -42.69 -12.52
CA GLU A 13 -4.95 -42.62 -11.26
C GLU A 13 -4.68 -41.17 -10.89
N ASP A 14 -4.19 -40.35 -11.81
CA ASP A 14 -3.97 -38.90 -11.59
C ASP A 14 -5.26 -38.19 -11.16
N LEU A 15 -6.35 -38.42 -11.90
CA LEU A 15 -7.65 -37.80 -11.60
C LEU A 15 -8.20 -38.26 -10.26
N SER A 16 -7.98 -39.53 -9.88
CA SER A 16 -8.42 -40.09 -8.60
C SER A 16 -7.68 -39.50 -7.39
N LEU A 17 -6.45 -39.00 -7.60
CA LEU A 17 -5.64 -38.32 -6.58
C LEU A 17 -5.94 -36.82 -6.52
N ALA A 18 -5.98 -36.16 -7.69
CA ALA A 18 -6.24 -34.72 -7.78
C ALA A 18 -7.69 -34.35 -7.45
N TYR A 19 -8.62 -35.30 -7.57
CA TYR A 19 -10.03 -35.13 -7.29
C TYR A 19 -10.61 -36.36 -6.57
N THR A 20 -11.87 -36.69 -6.80
CA THR A 20 -12.55 -37.81 -6.13
C THR A 20 -11.96 -39.16 -6.56
N PRO A 21 -11.70 -40.09 -5.60
CA PRO A 21 -11.97 -39.98 -4.17
C PRO A 21 -10.82 -39.41 -3.32
N GLY A 22 -9.60 -39.27 -3.86
CA GLY A 22 -8.39 -38.91 -3.10
C GLY A 22 -8.46 -37.55 -2.40
N VAL A 23 -9.09 -36.56 -3.02
CA VAL A 23 -9.25 -35.21 -2.45
C VAL A 23 -10.01 -35.22 -1.10
N ALA A 24 -10.86 -36.23 -0.84
CA ALA A 24 -11.60 -36.34 0.41
C ALA A 24 -10.67 -36.46 1.62
N LEU A 25 -9.55 -37.18 1.49
CA LEU A 25 -8.55 -37.34 2.56
C LEU A 25 -7.90 -36.00 2.93
N VAL A 26 -7.67 -35.13 1.94
CA VAL A 26 -7.12 -33.78 2.18
C VAL A 26 -8.16 -32.91 2.88
N CYS A 27 -9.42 -32.97 2.44
CA CYS A 27 -10.53 -32.24 3.08
C CYS A 27 -10.72 -32.67 4.53
N GLU A 28 -10.74 -33.96 4.83
CA GLU A 28 -10.86 -34.51 6.18
C GLU A 28 -9.68 -34.08 7.06
N ALA A 29 -8.45 -34.16 6.54
CA ALA A 29 -7.26 -33.71 7.27
C ALA A 29 -7.31 -32.21 7.62
N ILE A 30 -7.75 -31.36 6.71
CA ILE A 30 -7.89 -29.91 6.97
C ILE A 30 -9.04 -29.65 7.96
N ALA A 31 -10.14 -30.41 7.89
CA ALA A 31 -11.23 -30.29 8.85
C ALA A 31 -10.80 -30.65 10.27
N GLU A 32 -9.92 -31.65 10.43
CA GLU A 32 -9.32 -32.03 11.72
C GLU A 32 -8.23 -31.05 12.18
N GLN A 33 -7.39 -30.56 11.26
CA GLN A 33 -6.28 -29.64 11.54
C GLN A 33 -6.25 -28.50 10.50
N PRO A 34 -6.93 -27.37 10.76
CA PRO A 34 -7.10 -26.27 9.79
C PRO A 34 -5.79 -25.71 9.19
N ASP A 35 -4.70 -25.67 9.95
CA ASP A 35 -3.39 -25.17 9.50
C ASP A 35 -2.82 -25.95 8.30
N LEU A 36 -3.27 -27.19 8.09
CA LEU A 36 -2.87 -28.01 6.94
C LEU A 36 -3.31 -27.41 5.61
N VAL A 37 -4.20 -26.41 5.61
CA VAL A 37 -4.57 -25.63 4.41
C VAL A 37 -3.33 -25.01 3.74
N HIS A 38 -2.36 -24.53 4.51
CA HIS A 38 -1.12 -23.96 3.96
C HIS A 38 -0.20 -24.99 3.31
N LYS A 39 -0.33 -26.26 3.71
CA LYS A 39 0.49 -27.37 3.21
C LYS A 39 -0.12 -28.04 1.99
N TYR A 40 -1.44 -28.27 2.00
CA TYR A 40 -2.11 -29.08 1.00
C TYR A 40 -2.88 -28.27 -0.05
N THR A 41 -2.93 -26.94 0.09
CA THR A 41 -3.58 -26.07 -0.88
C THR A 41 -2.64 -24.96 -1.33
N TRP A 42 -3.09 -24.21 -2.34
CA TRP A 42 -2.37 -23.04 -2.85
C TRP A 42 -2.26 -21.88 -1.83
N VAL A 43 -3.00 -21.91 -0.71
CA VAL A 43 -3.13 -20.78 0.23
C VAL A 43 -1.76 -20.30 0.70
N GLY A 44 -0.81 -21.19 0.94
CA GLY A 44 0.54 -20.83 1.37
C GLY A 44 1.35 -19.98 0.37
N HIS A 45 0.87 -19.80 -0.86
CA HIS A 45 1.62 -19.15 -1.94
C HIS A 45 0.78 -18.20 -2.80
N THR A 46 -0.50 -18.00 -2.47
CA THR A 46 -1.43 -17.20 -3.27
C THR A 46 -1.88 -15.94 -2.54
N VAL A 47 -1.82 -14.79 -3.20
CA VAL A 47 -2.30 -13.49 -2.71
C VAL A 47 -3.51 -13.02 -3.52
N ALA A 48 -4.48 -12.39 -2.87
CA ALA A 48 -5.53 -11.65 -3.55
C ALA A 48 -5.08 -10.19 -3.79
N VAL A 49 -5.12 -9.74 -5.05
CA VAL A 49 -4.91 -8.33 -5.41
C VAL A 49 -6.29 -7.68 -5.51
N VAL A 50 -6.68 -6.94 -4.47
CA VAL A 50 -8.04 -6.41 -4.31
C VAL A 50 -8.08 -4.92 -4.61
N THR A 51 -9.04 -4.51 -5.44
CA THR A 51 -9.32 -3.10 -5.74
C THR A 51 -10.83 -2.86 -5.90
N ASP A 52 -11.28 -1.63 -5.72
CA ASP A 52 -12.59 -1.15 -6.17
C ASP A 52 -12.51 -0.23 -7.41
N GLY A 53 -11.29 0.00 -7.93
CA GLY A 53 -11.02 0.87 -9.07
C GLY A 53 -11.26 2.36 -8.81
N SER A 54 -11.24 2.79 -7.54
CA SER A 54 -11.54 4.17 -7.16
C SER A 54 -10.35 5.14 -7.25
N ALA A 55 -9.12 4.63 -7.36
CA ALA A 55 -7.91 5.44 -7.51
C ALA A 55 -6.88 4.79 -8.45
N VAL A 56 -7.32 4.38 -9.64
CA VAL A 56 -6.46 3.64 -10.58
C VAL A 56 -5.38 4.55 -11.17
N LEU A 57 -4.12 4.31 -10.80
CA LEU A 57 -2.97 5.07 -11.29
C LEU A 57 -3.20 6.60 -11.16
N GLY A 58 -2.92 7.38 -12.22
CA GLY A 58 -3.28 8.79 -12.32
C GLY A 58 -4.66 9.05 -12.95
N LEU A 59 -5.46 8.00 -13.18
CA LEU A 59 -6.76 8.09 -13.88
C LEU A 59 -7.92 8.35 -12.91
N GLY A 60 -7.72 8.09 -11.62
CA GLY A 60 -8.73 8.29 -10.58
C GLY A 60 -9.79 7.18 -10.57
N ASN A 61 -11.03 7.55 -10.29
CA ASN A 61 -12.13 6.60 -10.15
C ASN A 61 -12.69 6.24 -11.54
N ILE A 62 -12.23 5.11 -12.08
CA ILE A 62 -12.67 4.56 -13.38
C ILE A 62 -13.45 3.25 -13.24
N GLY A 63 -13.63 2.80 -12.00
CA GLY A 63 -14.40 1.62 -11.63
C GLY A 63 -13.65 0.29 -11.84
N PRO A 64 -14.21 -0.80 -11.31
CA PRO A 64 -13.52 -2.09 -11.16
C PRO A 64 -13.15 -2.74 -12.49
N ARG A 65 -14.00 -2.62 -13.51
CA ARG A 65 -13.77 -3.25 -14.82
C ARG A 65 -12.59 -2.61 -15.56
N ALA A 66 -12.46 -1.29 -15.46
CA ALA A 66 -11.35 -0.56 -16.06
C ALA A 66 -10.05 -0.71 -15.25
N ALA A 67 -10.13 -1.02 -13.96
CA ALA A 67 -8.98 -1.33 -13.11
C ALA A 67 -8.37 -2.73 -13.40
N LEU A 68 -9.17 -3.68 -13.93
CA LEU A 68 -8.75 -5.07 -14.10
C LEU A 68 -7.41 -5.26 -14.83
N PRO A 69 -7.10 -4.55 -15.94
CA PRO A 69 -5.79 -4.68 -16.59
C PRO A 69 -4.61 -4.30 -15.67
N VAL A 70 -4.79 -3.32 -14.79
CA VAL A 70 -3.78 -2.92 -13.80
C VAL A 70 -3.60 -4.03 -12.77
N MET A 71 -4.68 -4.63 -12.30
CA MET A 71 -4.64 -5.75 -11.34
C MET A 71 -4.02 -7.01 -11.93
N GLU A 72 -4.32 -7.33 -13.20
CA GLU A 72 -3.66 -8.42 -13.93
C GLU A 72 -2.16 -8.13 -14.09
N GLY A 73 -1.80 -6.88 -14.38
CA GLY A 73 -0.42 -6.40 -14.40
C GLY A 73 0.26 -6.64 -13.04
N LYS A 74 -0.36 -6.25 -11.94
CA LYS A 74 0.16 -6.46 -10.59
C LYS A 74 0.36 -7.95 -10.29
N ALA A 75 -0.60 -8.78 -10.67
CA ALA A 75 -0.53 -10.23 -10.45
C ALA A 75 0.66 -10.88 -11.17
N ILE A 76 0.96 -10.47 -12.42
CA ILE A 76 2.14 -10.98 -13.13
C ILE A 76 3.46 -10.44 -12.54
N LEU A 77 3.48 -9.27 -11.90
CA LEU A 77 4.66 -8.76 -11.19
C LEU A 77 4.92 -9.56 -9.91
N PHE A 78 3.88 -9.89 -9.14
CA PHE A 78 3.98 -10.83 -8.01
C PHE A 78 4.62 -12.14 -8.46
N LYS A 79 4.14 -12.70 -9.58
CA LYS A 79 4.68 -13.96 -10.10
C LYS A 79 6.10 -13.83 -10.61
N GLY A 80 6.38 -12.79 -11.39
CA GLY A 80 7.65 -12.60 -12.08
C GLY A 80 8.81 -12.25 -11.16
N PHE A 81 8.57 -11.45 -10.12
CA PHE A 81 9.61 -10.96 -9.21
C PHE A 81 9.60 -11.65 -7.85
N GLY A 82 8.43 -11.97 -7.31
CA GLY A 82 8.29 -12.61 -5.99
C GLY A 82 8.10 -14.12 -6.04
N GLY A 83 7.84 -14.69 -7.23
CA GLY A 83 7.43 -16.09 -7.37
C GLY A 83 5.99 -16.36 -6.94
N VAL A 84 5.31 -15.39 -6.31
CA VAL A 84 4.00 -15.51 -5.66
C VAL A 84 2.87 -15.62 -6.68
N ASP A 85 1.92 -16.54 -6.46
CA ASP A 85 0.71 -16.60 -7.27
C ASP A 85 -0.26 -15.50 -6.83
N ALA A 86 -0.88 -14.79 -7.77
CA ALA A 86 -1.72 -13.65 -7.44
C ALA A 86 -3.01 -13.67 -8.28
N VAL A 87 -4.13 -13.38 -7.62
CA VAL A 87 -5.46 -13.35 -8.27
C VAL A 87 -6.02 -11.93 -8.19
N PRO A 88 -6.31 -11.28 -9.33
CA PRO A 88 -6.95 -9.98 -9.34
C PRO A 88 -8.44 -10.09 -8.97
N ILE A 89 -8.88 -9.27 -8.02
CA ILE A 89 -10.25 -9.21 -7.51
C ILE A 89 -10.71 -7.74 -7.55
N CYS A 90 -11.42 -7.37 -8.60
CA CYS A 90 -12.03 -6.04 -8.73
C CYS A 90 -13.47 -6.06 -8.20
N LEU A 91 -13.74 -5.35 -7.12
CA LEU A 91 -15.02 -5.30 -6.45
C LEU A 91 -15.93 -4.21 -7.05
N ASP A 92 -17.15 -4.57 -7.42
CA ASP A 92 -18.18 -3.63 -7.91
C ASP A 92 -18.97 -3.01 -6.76
N THR A 93 -18.23 -2.50 -5.77
CA THR A 93 -18.74 -1.73 -4.63
C THR A 93 -17.67 -0.77 -4.17
N GLN A 94 -18.10 0.41 -3.71
CA GLN A 94 -17.25 1.42 -3.08
C GLN A 94 -17.71 1.71 -1.64
N ASP A 95 -18.56 0.85 -1.07
CA ASP A 95 -18.93 0.91 0.33
C ASP A 95 -17.81 0.28 1.19
N THR A 96 -17.32 1.03 2.18
CA THR A 96 -16.19 0.61 3.03
C THR A 96 -16.48 -0.69 3.77
N GLU A 97 -17.65 -0.80 4.41
CA GLU A 97 -18.01 -1.98 5.20
C GLU A 97 -18.26 -3.20 4.30
N GLU A 98 -18.85 -2.98 3.13
CA GLU A 98 -19.04 -4.05 2.16
C GLU A 98 -17.70 -4.60 1.64
N ILE A 99 -16.74 -3.73 1.32
CA ILE A 99 -15.39 -4.14 0.91
C ILE A 99 -14.74 -4.98 2.03
N ILE A 100 -14.73 -4.48 3.27
CA ILE A 100 -14.16 -5.19 4.42
C ILE A 100 -14.80 -6.58 4.57
N ARG A 101 -16.14 -6.64 4.53
CA ARG A 101 -16.89 -7.89 4.64
C ARG A 101 -16.56 -8.88 3.52
N ILE A 102 -16.48 -8.41 2.28
CA ILE A 102 -16.16 -9.27 1.12
C ILE A 102 -14.74 -9.81 1.24
N VAL A 103 -13.76 -8.96 1.52
CA VAL A 103 -12.36 -9.38 1.67
C VAL A 103 -12.22 -10.40 2.79
N LYS A 104 -12.91 -10.21 3.92
CA LYS A 104 -12.94 -11.20 5.01
C LYS A 104 -13.52 -12.54 4.59
N ALA A 105 -14.58 -12.53 3.79
CA ALA A 105 -15.18 -13.76 3.28
C ALA A 105 -14.26 -14.50 2.28
N LEU A 106 -13.41 -13.77 1.57
CA LEU A 106 -12.44 -14.33 0.62
C LEU A 106 -11.17 -14.86 1.30
N ALA A 107 -10.80 -14.32 2.47
CA ALA A 107 -9.54 -14.60 3.16
C ALA A 107 -9.18 -16.09 3.32
N PRO A 108 -10.10 -17.04 3.59
CA PRO A 108 -9.75 -18.47 3.69
C PRO A 108 -9.11 -19.05 2.42
N GLY A 109 -9.31 -18.42 1.26
CA GLY A 109 -8.75 -18.85 -0.02
C GLY A 109 -7.34 -18.32 -0.33
N PHE A 110 -6.77 -17.45 0.51
CA PHE A 110 -5.53 -16.72 0.23
C PHE A 110 -4.58 -16.69 1.44
N GLY A 111 -3.28 -16.64 1.16
CA GLY A 111 -2.23 -16.47 2.18
C GLY A 111 -1.91 -15.03 2.52
N GLY A 112 -2.45 -14.08 1.75
CA GLY A 112 -2.32 -12.65 2.01
C GLY A 112 -3.24 -11.81 1.11
N ILE A 113 -3.47 -10.57 1.52
CA ILE A 113 -4.27 -9.59 0.78
C ILE A 113 -3.39 -8.40 0.41
N ASN A 114 -3.34 -8.08 -0.87
CA ASN A 114 -2.76 -6.86 -1.40
C ASN A 114 -3.88 -5.90 -1.81
N LEU A 115 -4.08 -4.81 -1.06
CA LEU A 115 -4.98 -3.74 -1.43
C LEU A 115 -4.28 -2.80 -2.43
N GLU A 116 -4.96 -2.46 -3.51
CA GLU A 116 -4.41 -1.68 -4.62
C GLU A 116 -5.44 -0.66 -5.14
N ASP A 117 -5.00 0.55 -5.48
CA ASP A 117 -5.82 1.54 -6.20
C ASP A 117 -7.16 1.89 -5.52
N ILE A 118 -7.19 1.89 -4.18
CA ILE A 118 -8.35 2.30 -3.37
C ILE A 118 -8.16 3.73 -2.88
N SER A 119 -9.16 4.59 -3.09
CA SER A 119 -9.06 6.01 -2.79
C SER A 119 -8.99 6.32 -1.30
N ALA A 120 -8.14 7.28 -0.95
CA ALA A 120 -8.17 7.92 0.34
C ALA A 120 -9.45 8.79 0.50
N PRO A 121 -10.03 8.91 1.69
CA PRO A 121 -9.53 8.37 2.96
C PRO A 121 -9.99 6.93 3.28
N ARG A 122 -10.87 6.33 2.48
CA ARG A 122 -11.47 5.01 2.78
C ARG A 122 -10.42 3.91 2.89
N CYS A 123 -9.37 3.97 2.06
CA CYS A 123 -8.28 3.01 2.09
C CYS A 123 -7.66 2.81 3.47
N PHE A 124 -7.60 3.87 4.30
CA PHE A 124 -7.02 3.80 5.65
C PHE A 124 -7.88 2.96 6.60
N GLU A 125 -9.19 3.15 6.57
CA GLU A 125 -10.12 2.38 7.41
C GLU A 125 -10.19 0.92 6.95
N ILE A 126 -10.29 0.71 5.63
CA ILE A 126 -10.32 -0.64 5.03
C ILE A 126 -9.07 -1.42 5.43
N GLU A 127 -7.88 -0.84 5.24
CA GLU A 127 -6.63 -1.49 5.60
C GLU A 127 -6.53 -1.76 7.10
N GLN A 128 -6.80 -0.76 7.94
CA GLN A 128 -6.71 -0.91 9.39
C GLN A 128 -7.62 -2.05 9.89
N ARG A 129 -8.89 -2.03 9.49
CA ARG A 129 -9.87 -3.04 9.91
C ARG A 129 -9.50 -4.43 9.40
N LEU A 130 -9.00 -4.55 8.18
CA LEU A 130 -8.57 -5.84 7.65
C LEU A 130 -7.32 -6.38 8.35
N ILE A 131 -6.35 -5.53 8.70
CA ILE A 131 -5.19 -5.92 9.53
C ILE A 131 -5.65 -6.40 10.91
N GLU A 132 -6.60 -5.72 11.53
CA GLU A 132 -7.12 -6.06 12.87
C GLU A 132 -7.99 -7.33 12.88
N GLU A 133 -8.72 -7.60 11.79
CA GLU A 133 -9.75 -8.65 11.75
C GLU A 133 -9.33 -9.93 11.01
N LEU A 134 -8.22 -9.92 10.27
CA LEU A 134 -7.70 -11.08 9.55
C LEU A 134 -6.50 -11.72 10.24
N SER A 135 -6.39 -13.04 10.12
CA SER A 135 -5.22 -13.81 10.56
C SER A 135 -4.10 -13.90 9.52
N ILE A 136 -4.31 -13.32 8.34
CA ILE A 136 -3.36 -13.29 7.21
C ILE A 136 -2.84 -11.86 7.01
N PRO A 137 -1.62 -11.67 6.47
CA PRO A 137 -1.09 -10.35 6.20
C PRO A 137 -1.96 -9.57 5.20
N VAL A 138 -2.17 -8.30 5.51
CA VAL A 138 -2.83 -7.32 4.64
C VAL A 138 -1.83 -6.19 4.38
N PHE A 139 -1.71 -5.80 3.12
CA PHE A 139 -0.75 -4.78 2.69
C PHE A 139 -1.38 -3.89 1.63
N HIS A 140 -1.37 -2.57 1.84
CA HIS A 140 -1.73 -1.61 0.80
C HIS A 140 -0.49 -1.07 0.10
N ASP A 141 -0.32 -1.36 -1.19
CA ASP A 141 0.93 -1.04 -1.90
C ASP A 141 1.13 0.46 -2.09
N ASP A 142 0.09 1.21 -2.49
CA ASP A 142 0.17 2.66 -2.67
C ASP A 142 0.58 3.40 -1.39
N GLN A 143 0.32 2.82 -0.22
CA GLN A 143 0.75 3.34 1.07
C GLN A 143 2.14 2.83 1.43
N HIS A 144 2.24 1.55 1.76
CA HIS A 144 3.42 0.97 2.39
C HIS A 144 4.54 0.68 1.38
N GLY A 145 4.20 0.25 0.16
CA GLY A 145 5.16 0.06 -0.92
C GLY A 145 5.88 1.37 -1.25
N THR A 146 5.11 2.44 -1.46
CA THR A 146 5.65 3.79 -1.67
C THR A 146 6.54 4.24 -0.51
N ALA A 147 6.09 4.05 0.73
CA ALA A 147 6.82 4.46 1.93
C ALA A 147 8.18 3.73 2.07
N VAL A 148 8.20 2.41 1.88
CA VAL A 148 9.42 1.60 1.98
C VAL A 148 10.46 2.02 0.94
N VAL A 149 10.04 2.20 -0.32
CA VAL A 149 10.96 2.60 -1.40
C VAL A 149 11.45 4.04 -1.21
N ALA A 150 10.58 4.97 -0.78
CA ALA A 150 10.97 6.34 -0.48
C ALA A 150 12.01 6.42 0.66
N LEU A 151 11.82 5.65 1.74
CA LEU A 151 12.79 5.58 2.83
C LEU A 151 14.12 4.97 2.35
N ALA A 152 14.08 3.90 1.55
CA ALA A 152 15.30 3.30 1.00
C ALA A 152 16.09 4.30 0.12
N ALA A 153 15.39 5.04 -0.75
CA ALA A 153 15.99 6.09 -1.57
C ALA A 153 16.61 7.20 -0.70
N LEU A 154 15.89 7.67 0.32
CA LEU A 154 16.39 8.69 1.24
C LEU A 154 17.63 8.22 2.01
N LYS A 155 17.64 6.98 2.52
CA LYS A 155 18.80 6.42 3.22
C LYS A 155 20.04 6.37 2.32
N ASN A 156 19.87 6.00 1.06
CA ASN A 156 20.97 5.99 0.09
C ASN A 156 21.45 7.41 -0.23
N ALA A 157 20.55 8.36 -0.44
CA ALA A 157 20.91 9.76 -0.68
C ALA A 157 21.66 10.36 0.52
N ALA A 158 21.18 10.12 1.73
CA ALA A 158 21.85 10.54 2.96
C ALA A 158 23.25 9.93 3.09
N THR A 159 23.42 8.66 2.71
CA THR A 159 24.73 7.99 2.70
C THR A 159 25.70 8.63 1.70
N VAL A 160 25.23 8.97 0.50
CA VAL A 160 26.06 9.63 -0.53
C VAL A 160 26.52 11.01 -0.08
N LEU A 161 25.70 11.72 0.68
CA LEU A 161 25.98 13.06 1.18
C LEU A 161 26.63 13.08 2.58
N ASP A 162 26.96 11.91 3.15
CA ASP A 162 27.46 11.78 4.53
C ASP A 162 26.59 12.50 5.59
N ARG A 163 25.26 12.44 5.41
CA ARG A 163 24.27 13.05 6.31
C ARG A 163 23.55 12.00 7.13
N LYS A 164 23.16 12.37 8.36
CA LYS A 164 22.30 11.55 9.21
C LYS A 164 20.84 11.92 9.00
N LEU A 165 19.94 10.94 9.02
CA LEU A 165 18.50 11.18 8.89
C LEU A 165 17.96 12.17 9.92
N GLY A 166 18.45 12.10 11.16
CA GLY A 166 18.04 12.98 12.26
C GLY A 166 18.38 14.46 12.05
N ASP A 167 19.28 14.77 11.11
CA ASP A 167 19.69 16.13 10.77
C ASP A 167 18.92 16.66 9.55
N LEU A 168 17.98 15.89 8.99
CA LEU A 168 17.21 16.26 7.80
C LEU A 168 15.86 16.88 8.16
N ARG A 169 15.54 17.97 7.48
CA ARG A 169 14.18 18.50 7.33
C ARG A 169 13.62 18.08 5.98
N VAL A 170 12.61 17.22 6.02
CA VAL A 170 11.96 16.65 4.84
C VAL A 170 10.61 17.31 4.61
N VAL A 171 10.32 17.72 3.38
CA VAL A 171 9.01 18.20 2.94
C VAL A 171 8.35 17.14 2.07
N VAL A 172 7.16 16.71 2.46
CA VAL A 172 6.31 15.79 1.68
C VAL A 172 5.19 16.60 1.01
N SER A 173 5.22 16.70 -0.31
CA SER A 173 4.16 17.31 -1.11
C SER A 173 3.13 16.24 -1.47
N GLY A 174 1.99 16.28 -0.77
CA GLY A 174 0.90 15.32 -0.87
C GLY A 174 0.51 14.75 0.50
N ALA A 175 -0.77 14.85 0.84
CA ALA A 175 -1.34 14.29 2.08
C ALA A 175 -2.40 13.19 1.78
N GLY A 176 -2.20 12.45 0.69
CA GLY A 176 -2.97 11.24 0.35
C GLY A 176 -2.38 9.98 0.99
N ALA A 177 -2.82 8.82 0.52
CA ALA A 177 -2.38 7.49 0.98
C ALA A 177 -0.85 7.38 1.09
N ALA A 178 -0.14 7.60 -0.03
CA ALA A 178 1.32 7.59 -0.09
C ALA A 178 1.97 8.61 0.86
N GLY A 179 1.55 9.88 0.83
CA GLY A 179 2.17 10.94 1.63
C GLY A 179 2.05 10.73 3.14
N VAL A 180 0.90 10.21 3.60
CA VAL A 180 0.70 9.85 5.01
C VAL A 180 1.64 8.71 5.41
N ALA A 181 1.72 7.64 4.61
CA ALA A 181 2.55 6.48 4.90
C ALA A 181 4.06 6.81 4.86
N VAL A 182 4.50 7.58 3.85
CA VAL A 182 5.87 8.11 3.75
C VAL A 182 6.22 8.92 5.00
N SER A 183 5.36 9.86 5.39
CA SER A 183 5.63 10.70 6.57
C SER A 183 5.81 9.87 7.85
N LYS A 184 4.91 8.88 8.07
CA LYS A 184 4.98 7.99 9.24
C LYS A 184 6.25 7.14 9.24
N ILE A 185 6.63 6.53 8.12
CA ILE A 185 7.82 5.67 8.08
C ILE A 185 9.12 6.48 8.25
N LEU A 186 9.16 7.72 7.73
CA LEU A 186 10.30 8.62 7.89
C LEU A 186 10.50 9.04 9.35
N LEU A 187 9.40 9.40 10.04
CA LEU A 187 9.44 9.69 11.48
C LEU A 187 9.90 8.47 12.28
N ALA A 188 9.37 7.29 11.97
CA ALA A 188 9.79 6.03 12.62
C ALA A 188 11.26 5.68 12.35
N ALA A 189 11.79 6.07 11.19
CA ALA A 189 13.20 5.88 10.83
C ALA A 189 14.15 6.92 11.48
N GLY A 190 13.59 7.91 12.20
CA GLY A 190 14.37 8.92 12.93
C GLY A 190 14.75 10.15 12.11
N VAL A 191 13.96 10.52 11.09
CA VAL A 191 14.10 11.82 10.42
C VAL A 191 13.83 12.96 11.40
N GLY A 192 14.64 14.03 11.33
CA GLY A 192 14.63 15.13 12.30
C GLY A 192 13.33 15.94 12.34
N ASP A 193 12.86 16.38 11.17
CA ASP A 193 11.54 17.00 11.00
C ASP A 193 10.93 16.62 9.64
N VAL A 194 9.62 16.42 9.63
CA VAL A 194 8.85 16.14 8.42
C VAL A 194 7.74 17.17 8.34
N THR A 195 7.66 17.96 7.27
CA THR A 195 6.55 18.89 7.00
C THR A 195 5.71 18.34 5.85
N VAL A 196 4.40 18.24 6.03
CA VAL A 196 3.49 17.75 4.97
C VAL A 196 2.67 18.90 4.41
N VAL A 197 2.55 18.96 3.09
CA VAL A 197 1.80 19.99 2.37
C VAL A 197 0.71 19.31 1.55
N ASP A 198 -0.53 19.80 1.66
CA ASP A 198 -1.64 19.38 0.81
C ASP A 198 -2.07 20.50 -0.15
N SER A 199 -3.15 20.29 -0.91
CA SER A 199 -3.65 21.28 -1.87
C SER A 199 -4.12 22.61 -1.26
N ARG A 200 -4.19 22.71 0.07
CA ARG A 200 -4.57 23.91 0.82
C ARG A 200 -3.42 24.48 1.67
N GLY A 201 -2.20 23.95 1.50
CA GLY A 201 -1.00 24.42 2.18
C GLY A 201 -0.47 23.43 3.22
N ILE A 202 0.40 23.92 4.10
CA ILE A 202 1.01 23.11 5.16
C ILE A 202 -0.08 22.50 6.05
N VAL A 203 0.08 21.23 6.40
CA VAL A 203 -0.78 20.51 7.34
C VAL A 203 -0.31 20.83 8.76
N HIS A 204 -1.12 21.58 9.52
CA HIS A 204 -0.81 21.99 10.89
C HIS A 204 -2.09 22.06 11.75
N SER A 205 -1.93 21.98 13.07
CA SER A 205 -3.04 21.88 14.04
C SER A 205 -3.99 23.09 14.10
N GLY A 206 -3.58 24.22 13.51
CA GLY A 206 -4.40 25.44 13.41
C GLY A 206 -5.40 25.42 12.26
N ARG A 207 -5.42 24.37 11.42
CA ARG A 207 -6.39 24.22 10.33
C ARG A 207 -7.68 23.54 10.82
N GLU A 208 -8.81 24.12 10.46
CA GLU A 208 -10.14 23.60 10.84
C GLU A 208 -10.71 22.56 9.85
N ASP A 209 -10.08 22.41 8.70
CA ASP A 209 -10.56 21.58 7.58
C ASP A 209 -9.88 20.20 7.50
N LEU A 210 -9.22 19.77 8.58
CA LEU A 210 -8.47 18.51 8.61
C LEU A 210 -9.41 17.31 8.82
N THR A 211 -9.18 16.25 8.03
CA THR A 211 -9.72 14.93 8.36
C THR A 211 -9.04 14.36 9.61
N SER A 212 -9.60 13.34 10.23
CA SER A 212 -8.97 12.64 11.37
C SER A 212 -7.54 12.19 11.07
N VAL A 213 -7.29 11.67 9.86
CA VAL A 213 -5.97 11.25 9.40
C VAL A 213 -5.01 12.44 9.30
N LYS A 214 -5.44 13.57 8.72
CA LYS A 214 -4.60 14.77 8.61
C LYS A 214 -4.37 15.45 9.95
N ALA A 215 -5.34 15.41 10.86
CA ALA A 215 -5.20 15.92 12.22
C ALA A 215 -4.16 15.11 13.01
N ALA A 216 -4.21 13.77 12.91
CA ALA A 216 -3.18 12.89 13.48
C ALA A 216 -1.80 13.17 12.87
N LEU A 217 -1.73 13.37 11.56
CA LEU A 217 -0.49 13.74 10.87
C LEU A 217 0.05 15.09 11.37
N ALA A 218 -0.79 16.12 11.44
CA ALA A 218 -0.43 17.45 11.96
C ALA A 218 0.13 17.41 13.40
N ALA A 219 -0.30 16.45 14.22
CA ALA A 219 0.18 16.29 15.59
C ALA A 219 1.58 15.65 15.69
N MET A 220 2.03 14.93 14.65
CA MET A 220 3.33 14.24 14.63
C MET A 220 4.36 14.86 13.67
N THR A 221 3.90 15.70 12.74
CA THR A 221 4.74 16.40 11.74
C THR A 221 4.88 17.88 12.08
N ASN A 222 5.77 18.58 11.35
CA ASN A 222 5.93 20.03 11.39
C ASN A 222 6.33 20.55 12.78
N ARG A 223 7.43 20.02 13.30
CA ARG A 223 7.96 20.41 14.62
C ARG A 223 8.32 21.90 14.67
N ALA A 224 8.70 22.47 13.53
CA ALA A 224 8.98 23.88 13.37
C ALA A 224 7.73 24.79 13.46
N GLY A 225 6.52 24.23 13.46
CA GLY A 225 5.27 25.00 13.61
C GLY A 225 4.98 25.91 12.41
N LEU A 226 5.42 25.50 11.21
CA LEU A 226 5.29 26.28 9.99
C LEU A 226 3.82 26.38 9.54
N THR A 227 3.49 27.50 8.90
CA THR A 227 2.21 27.74 8.24
C THR A 227 2.47 28.34 6.87
N GLY A 228 1.44 28.37 6.01
CA GLY A 228 1.57 28.88 4.64
C GLY A 228 1.58 27.77 3.60
N GLY A 229 2.26 28.03 2.49
CA GLY A 229 2.27 27.20 1.29
C GLY A 229 3.50 26.31 1.15
N ILE A 230 3.66 25.75 -0.05
CA ILE A 230 4.78 24.89 -0.39
C ILE A 230 6.13 25.62 -0.39
N GLY A 231 6.15 26.91 -0.77
CA GLY A 231 7.37 27.73 -0.71
C GLY A 231 7.86 27.92 0.72
N ASP A 232 6.95 28.20 1.66
CA ASP A 232 7.27 28.32 3.09
C ASP A 232 7.79 27.00 3.67
N ALA A 233 7.21 25.88 3.22
CA ALA A 233 7.68 24.55 3.61
C ALA A 233 9.08 24.24 3.07
N LEU A 234 9.38 24.63 1.82
CA LEU A 234 10.64 24.30 1.15
C LEU A 234 11.81 25.22 1.50
N ALA A 235 11.55 26.45 1.95
CA ALA A 235 12.60 27.38 2.36
C ALA A 235 13.50 26.77 3.44
N GLY A 236 14.75 26.45 3.11
CA GLY A 236 15.71 25.77 3.98
C GLY A 236 15.36 24.31 4.30
N ALA A 237 14.60 23.62 3.45
CA ALA A 237 14.39 22.17 3.55
C ALA A 237 15.53 21.41 2.87
N ASP A 238 15.85 20.22 3.37
CA ASP A 238 16.92 19.38 2.82
C ASP A 238 16.44 18.45 1.71
N VAL A 239 15.17 18.04 1.80
CA VAL A 239 14.59 17.00 0.96
C VAL A 239 13.17 17.39 0.61
N LEU A 240 12.84 17.23 -0.67
CA LEU A 240 11.47 17.27 -1.18
C LEU A 240 11.08 15.86 -1.65
N ILE A 241 9.97 15.33 -1.16
CA ILE A 241 9.32 14.12 -1.66
C ILE A 241 7.97 14.50 -2.26
N GLY A 242 7.87 14.41 -3.58
CA GLY A 242 6.63 14.69 -4.32
C GLY A 242 5.81 13.42 -4.53
N VAL A 243 4.62 13.37 -3.94
CA VAL A 243 3.62 12.29 -4.10
C VAL A 243 2.23 12.90 -4.28
N SER A 244 2.17 13.99 -5.06
CA SER A 244 0.96 14.72 -5.41
C SER A 244 0.89 14.92 -6.92
N GLY A 245 -0.29 15.35 -7.42
CA GLY A 245 -0.45 15.77 -8.81
C GLY A 245 -0.02 17.23 -9.07
N GLY A 246 0.60 17.90 -8.09
CA GLY A 246 1.00 19.31 -8.18
C GLY A 246 2.40 19.50 -8.79
N THR A 247 2.64 20.69 -9.33
CA THR A 247 3.97 21.14 -9.78
C THR A 247 4.64 22.00 -8.70
N ILE A 248 5.96 21.97 -8.65
CA ILE A 248 6.77 22.82 -7.77
C ILE A 248 7.52 23.82 -8.64
N ASP A 249 7.39 25.11 -8.35
CA ASP A 249 8.12 26.15 -9.06
C ASP A 249 9.62 26.07 -8.73
N GLU A 250 10.46 26.31 -9.75
CA GLU A 250 11.92 26.24 -9.62
C GLU A 250 12.46 27.20 -8.54
N GLU A 251 11.78 28.33 -8.30
CA GLU A 251 12.18 29.28 -7.27
C GLU A 251 12.12 28.67 -5.86
N TYR A 252 11.14 27.79 -5.60
CA TYR A 252 11.02 27.15 -4.29
C TYR A 252 12.09 26.09 -4.08
N VAL A 253 12.50 25.41 -5.17
CA VAL A 253 13.62 24.48 -5.14
C VAL A 253 14.94 25.22 -4.91
N ALA A 254 15.11 26.40 -5.53
CA ALA A 254 16.28 27.25 -5.31
C ALA A 254 16.39 27.78 -3.87
N GLY A 255 15.27 27.83 -3.13
CA GLY A 255 15.23 28.20 -1.71
C GLY A 255 15.54 27.07 -0.73
N MET A 256 15.79 25.85 -1.20
CA MET A 256 16.16 24.70 -0.37
C MET A 256 17.63 24.74 0.08
N GLU A 257 17.98 23.92 1.07
CA GLU A 257 19.38 23.78 1.50
C GLU A 257 20.25 23.18 0.39
N ILE A 258 21.47 23.71 0.24
CA ILE A 258 22.44 23.19 -0.73
C ILE A 258 23.06 21.92 -0.14
N GLY A 259 22.78 20.78 -0.76
CA GLY A 259 23.46 19.52 -0.43
C GLY A 259 24.97 19.68 -0.59
N ARG A 260 25.70 19.62 0.52
CA ARG A 260 27.17 19.56 0.55
C ARG A 260 27.60 18.18 1.02
#